data_AF-A0A9X3G075-F1
#
_entry.id   AF-A0A9X3G075-F1
#
_cell.length_a   1.000
_cell.length_b   1.000
_cell.length_c   1.000
_cell.angle_alpha   90.00
_cell.angle_beta   90.00
_cell.angle_gamma   90.00
#
_symmetry.space_group_name_H-M   'P 1'
#
loop_
_entity.id
_entity.type
_entity.pdbx_description
1 polymer ?
#
loop_
_entity_poly.entity_id
_entity_poly.type
_entity_poly.pdbx_seq_one_letter_code
_entity_poly.pdbx_strand_id
1 'polypeptide(L)'
;MEDPEAVARGICLRALTGTPKTRKQLADLLAKKDVPDEAAAAVLDRFTEVGLIDDAAFAAAWVSTRQSGRGLARRALSAELRAKGVDGEVAAAAVAEVDPQDEWDSARRLVERKLPSMRRLDRVTAERRLIGMLARKGYGGGLAGYVVREALDGRDDDELSDGPAGTAASAPAGPGDRSEFIEASSDPDPDLAAPVPWSRERSAARAAARARAAGGEEADMGGEVGEGLARPIGRLRPPPGSVPVDDLP
;
A
#
# COMPACT_ATOMS: atom_id res chain seq x y z
N MET A 1 -42.70 -5.53 -5.92
CA MET A 1 -41.42 -6.16 -5.54
C MET A 1 -40.35 -5.18 -5.95
N GLU A 2 -39.55 -4.69 -5.01
CA GLU A 2 -38.48 -3.74 -5.33
C GLU A 2 -37.44 -4.44 -6.21
N ASP A 3 -36.92 -3.74 -7.22
CA ASP A 3 -35.90 -4.29 -8.12
C ASP A 3 -34.64 -4.66 -7.32
N PRO A 4 -34.23 -5.95 -7.30
CA PRO A 4 -33.05 -6.39 -6.56
C PRO A 4 -31.77 -5.60 -6.88
N GLU A 5 -31.58 -5.19 -8.14
CA GLU A 5 -30.43 -4.38 -8.54
C GLU A 5 -30.49 -2.96 -7.95
N ALA A 6 -31.68 -2.35 -7.90
CA ALA A 6 -31.86 -1.05 -7.27
C ALA A 6 -31.54 -1.08 -5.77
N VAL A 7 -31.96 -2.15 -5.07
CA VAL A 7 -31.63 -2.38 -3.66
C VAL A 7 -30.11 -2.53 -3.48
N ALA A 8 -29.46 -3.37 -4.29
CA ALA A 8 -28.02 -3.60 -4.25
C ALA A 8 -27.23 -2.30 -4.47
N ARG A 9 -27.60 -1.54 -5.51
CA ARG A 9 -27.00 -0.23 -5.84
C ARG A 9 -27.08 0.73 -4.67
N GLY A 10 -28.26 0.86 -4.04
CA GLY A 10 -28.45 1.71 -2.87
C GLY A 10 -27.56 1.32 -1.68
N ILE A 11 -27.40 0.01 -1.44
CA ILE A 11 -26.53 -0.51 -0.37
C ILE A 11 -25.05 -0.17 -0.67
N CYS A 12 -24.57 -0.46 -1.88
CA CYS A 12 -23.19 -0.21 -2.28
C CYS A 12 -22.82 1.27 -2.23
N LEU A 13 -23.66 2.17 -2.76
CA LEU A 13 -23.40 3.61 -2.73
C LEU A 13 -23.30 4.15 -1.30
N ARG A 14 -24.18 3.71 -0.41
CA ARG A 14 -24.09 4.06 1.02
C ARG A 14 -22.79 3.55 1.64
N ALA A 15 -22.39 2.32 1.32
CA ALA A 15 -21.14 1.73 1.84
C ALA A 15 -19.89 2.47 1.34
N LEU A 16 -19.90 2.93 0.09
CA LEU A 16 -18.78 3.64 -0.54
C LEU A 16 -18.64 5.11 -0.11
N THR A 17 -19.69 5.72 0.45
CA THR A 17 -19.68 7.14 0.86
C THR A 17 -18.66 7.41 1.99
N GLY A 18 -18.40 6.45 2.86
CA GLY A 18 -17.54 6.65 4.04
C GLY A 18 -16.11 6.12 3.92
N THR A 19 -15.90 5.00 3.24
CA THR A 19 -14.59 4.32 3.20
C THR A 19 -14.49 3.53 1.91
N PRO A 20 -13.33 3.52 1.22
CA PRO A 20 -13.13 2.66 0.07
C PRO A 20 -13.34 1.19 0.47
N LYS A 21 -13.98 0.43 -0.42
CA LYS A 21 -14.28 -1.00 -0.24
C LYS A 21 -13.71 -1.78 -1.41
N THR A 22 -13.27 -3.01 -1.12
CA THR A 22 -12.96 -3.97 -2.18
C THR A 22 -14.24 -4.54 -2.75
N ARG A 23 -14.17 -5.08 -3.97
CA ARG A 23 -15.29 -5.79 -4.59
C ARG A 23 -15.82 -6.90 -3.69
N LYS A 24 -14.94 -7.70 -3.11
CA LYS A 24 -15.32 -8.79 -2.19
C LYS A 24 -16.04 -8.29 -0.95
N GLN A 25 -15.61 -7.19 -0.34
CA GLN A 25 -16.29 -6.63 0.83
C GLN A 25 -17.72 -6.18 0.52
N LEU A 26 -17.95 -5.67 -0.70
CA LEU A 26 -19.29 -5.30 -1.15
C LEU A 26 -20.13 -6.54 -1.46
N ALA A 27 -19.55 -7.56 -2.09
CA ALA A 27 -20.22 -8.85 -2.29
C ALA A 27 -20.66 -9.48 -0.96
N ASP A 28 -19.75 -9.57 0.02
CA ASP A 28 -20.05 -10.09 1.37
C ASP A 28 -21.16 -9.27 2.07
N LEU A 29 -21.17 -7.94 1.86
CA LEU A 29 -22.19 -7.05 2.39
C LEU A 29 -23.56 -7.31 1.75
N LEU A 30 -23.62 -7.49 0.42
CA LEU A 30 -24.85 -7.77 -0.31
C LEU A 30 -25.41 -9.15 0.05
N ALA A 31 -24.55 -10.17 0.16
CA ALA A 31 -24.94 -11.50 0.61
C ALA A 31 -25.53 -11.48 2.03
N LYS A 32 -24.94 -10.70 2.94
CA LYS A 32 -25.48 -10.49 4.31
C LYS A 32 -26.85 -9.79 4.33
N LYS A 33 -27.23 -9.16 3.22
CA LYS A 33 -28.53 -8.48 3.05
C LYS A 33 -29.51 -9.29 2.21
N ASP A 34 -29.20 -10.56 1.95
CA ASP A 34 -30.02 -11.50 1.20
C ASP A 34 -30.37 -10.97 -0.21
N VAL A 35 -29.44 -10.19 -0.80
CA VAL A 35 -29.55 -9.74 -2.20
C VAL A 35 -29.21 -10.93 -3.10
N PRO A 36 -30.02 -11.24 -4.13
CA PRO A 36 -29.72 -12.30 -5.10
C PRO A 36 -28.35 -12.13 -5.76
N ASP A 37 -27.62 -13.23 -5.93
CA ASP A 37 -26.25 -13.24 -6.44
C ASP A 37 -26.13 -12.64 -7.84
N GLU A 38 -27.10 -12.88 -8.72
CA GLU A 38 -27.10 -12.33 -10.09
C GLU A 38 -27.23 -10.80 -10.08
N ALA A 39 -28.11 -10.26 -9.24
CA ALA A 39 -28.30 -8.81 -9.10
C ALA A 39 -27.07 -8.15 -8.44
N ALA A 40 -26.48 -8.81 -7.45
CA ALA A 40 -25.23 -8.37 -6.83
C ALA A 40 -24.09 -8.32 -7.86
N ALA A 41 -23.90 -9.39 -8.63
CA ALA A 41 -22.87 -9.47 -9.66
C ALA A 41 -23.02 -8.35 -10.71
N ALA A 42 -24.23 -8.17 -11.25
CA ALA A 42 -24.51 -7.13 -12.25
C ALA A 42 -24.16 -5.71 -11.75
N VAL A 43 -24.55 -5.39 -10.50
CA VAL A 43 -24.23 -4.08 -9.90
C VAL A 43 -22.74 -3.92 -9.63
N LEU A 44 -22.08 -4.95 -9.10
CA LEU A 44 -20.64 -4.90 -8.83
C LEU A 44 -19.83 -4.78 -10.12
N ASP A 45 -20.21 -5.48 -11.19
CA ASP A 45 -19.59 -5.36 -12.51
C ASP A 45 -19.73 -3.96 -13.06
N ARG A 46 -20.95 -3.41 -13.04
CA ARG A 46 -21.17 -2.04 -13.49
C ARG A 46 -20.36 -1.03 -12.67
N PHE A 47 -20.25 -1.25 -11.36
CA PHE A 47 -19.49 -0.35 -10.47
C PHE A 47 -17.98 -0.44 -10.73
N THR A 48 -17.46 -1.63 -11.05
CA THR A 48 -16.08 -1.80 -11.50
C THR A 48 -15.86 -1.10 -12.85
N GLU A 49 -16.75 -1.30 -13.82
CA GLU A 49 -16.67 -0.70 -15.16
C GLU A 49 -16.63 0.83 -15.12
N VAL A 50 -17.45 1.45 -14.27
CA VAL A 50 -17.49 2.92 -14.12
C VAL A 50 -16.45 3.46 -13.11
N GLY A 51 -15.59 2.60 -12.55
CA GLY A 51 -14.51 3.00 -11.65
C GLY A 51 -14.93 3.37 -10.22
N LEU A 52 -16.14 3.02 -9.79
CA LEU A 52 -16.55 3.17 -8.39
C LEU A 52 -15.91 2.11 -7.47
N ILE A 53 -15.62 0.94 -8.03
CA ILE A 53 -14.86 -0.13 -7.37
C ILE A 53 -13.54 -0.28 -8.10
N ASP A 54 -12.45 -0.05 -7.39
CA ASP A 54 -11.09 -0.25 -7.92
C ASP A 54 -10.23 -0.90 -6.83
N ASP A 55 -10.09 -2.23 -6.95
CA ASP A 55 -9.29 -3.02 -6.02
C ASP A 55 -7.79 -2.74 -6.16
N ALA A 56 -7.32 -2.29 -7.34
CA ALA A 56 -5.92 -1.93 -7.57
C ALA A 56 -5.58 -0.60 -6.89
N ALA A 57 -6.44 0.42 -7.03
CA ALA A 57 -6.31 1.67 -6.31
C ALA A 57 -6.42 1.47 -4.79
N PHE A 58 -7.36 0.61 -4.35
CA PHE A 58 -7.44 0.21 -2.95
C PHE A 58 -6.12 -0.41 -2.46
N ALA A 59 -5.56 -1.35 -3.22
CA ALA A 59 -4.34 -2.05 -2.85
C ALA A 59 -3.13 -1.11 -2.78
N ALA A 60 -2.95 -0.23 -3.75
CA ALA A 60 -1.88 0.76 -3.76
C ALA A 60 -1.96 1.71 -2.56
N ALA A 61 -3.16 2.22 -2.25
CA ALA A 61 -3.38 3.08 -1.09
C ALA A 61 -3.11 2.34 0.24
N TRP A 62 -3.51 1.07 0.31
CA TRP A 62 -3.28 0.22 1.47
C TRP A 62 -1.78 -0.02 1.71
N VAL A 63 -1.03 -0.38 0.66
CA VAL A 63 0.42 -0.57 0.70
C VAL A 63 1.12 0.68 1.21
N SER A 64 0.85 1.84 0.59
CA SER A 64 1.46 3.10 0.98
C SER A 64 1.19 3.46 2.45
N THR A 65 -0.05 3.29 2.92
CA THR A 65 -0.45 3.60 4.31
C THR A 65 0.21 2.68 5.32
N ARG A 66 0.31 1.38 5.01
CA ARG A 66 0.86 0.37 5.92
C ARG A 66 2.37 0.39 5.97
N GLN A 67 3.03 0.68 4.86
CA GLN A 67 4.48 0.82 4.81
C GLN A 67 4.91 2.05 5.62
N SER A 68 4.34 3.23 5.36
CA SER A 68 4.67 4.47 6.07
C SER A 68 4.29 4.43 7.56
N GLY A 69 3.13 3.89 7.91
CA GLY A 69 2.66 3.86 9.30
C GLY A 69 3.23 2.72 10.14
N ARG A 70 3.28 1.49 9.61
CA ARG A 70 3.61 0.27 10.38
C ARG A 70 4.95 -0.36 10.00
N GLY A 71 5.57 0.07 8.90
CA GLY A 71 6.81 -0.51 8.38
C GLY A 71 6.65 -1.98 8.00
N LEU A 72 5.52 -2.34 7.39
CA LEU A 72 5.28 -3.72 6.93
C LEU A 72 6.04 -4.00 5.63
N ALA A 73 6.61 -5.20 5.56
CA ALA A 73 7.26 -5.75 4.38
C ALA A 73 6.24 -6.29 3.36
N ARG A 74 6.68 -6.52 2.13
CA ARG A 74 5.81 -6.97 1.01
C ARG A 74 5.00 -8.21 1.35
N ARG A 75 5.60 -9.19 2.05
CA ARG A 75 4.93 -10.44 2.44
C ARG A 75 3.74 -10.18 3.36
N ALA A 76 3.92 -9.33 4.37
CA ALA A 76 2.84 -8.98 5.29
C ALA A 76 1.75 -8.15 4.60
N LEU A 77 2.16 -7.20 3.74
CA LEU A 77 1.24 -6.39 2.94
C LEU A 77 0.36 -7.27 2.03
N SER A 78 0.98 -8.22 1.32
CA SER A 78 0.29 -9.16 0.44
C SER A 78 -0.69 -10.06 1.21
N ALA A 79 -0.34 -10.47 2.43
CA ALA A 79 -1.25 -11.23 3.30
C ALA A 79 -2.43 -10.36 3.79
N GLU A 80 -2.19 -9.11 4.20
CA GLU A 80 -3.26 -8.19 4.61
C GLU A 80 -4.23 -7.90 3.46
N LEU A 81 -3.72 -7.68 2.24
CA LEU A 81 -4.54 -7.42 1.05
C LEU A 81 -5.46 -8.60 0.73
N ARG A 82 -4.93 -9.83 0.74
CA ARG A 82 -5.75 -11.04 0.54
C ARG A 82 -6.80 -11.21 1.63
N ALA A 83 -6.45 -10.92 2.89
CA ALA A 83 -7.41 -10.94 4.00
C ALA A 83 -8.51 -9.87 3.84
N LYS A 84 -8.23 -8.77 3.13
CA LYS A 84 -9.22 -7.75 2.74
C LYS A 84 -10.03 -8.10 1.50
N GLY A 85 -9.72 -9.23 0.86
CA GLY A 85 -10.44 -9.72 -0.29
C GLY A 85 -9.97 -9.17 -1.63
N VAL A 86 -8.78 -8.57 -1.67
CA VAL A 86 -8.14 -8.19 -2.93
C VAL A 86 -7.66 -9.47 -3.62
N ASP A 87 -7.87 -9.53 -4.94
CA ASP A 87 -7.39 -10.62 -5.77
C ASP A 87 -5.86 -10.84 -5.63
N GLY A 88 -5.43 -12.09 -5.80
CA GLY A 88 -4.04 -12.49 -5.60
C GLY A 88 -3.06 -11.80 -6.55
N GLU A 89 -3.46 -11.57 -7.80
CA GLU A 89 -2.64 -10.91 -8.82
C GLU A 89 -2.58 -9.40 -8.57
N VAL A 90 -3.72 -8.79 -8.26
CA VAL A 90 -3.79 -7.36 -7.89
C VAL A 90 -2.96 -7.07 -6.65
N ALA A 91 -3.03 -7.95 -5.63
CA ALA A 91 -2.22 -7.82 -4.42
C ALA A 91 -0.72 -8.00 -4.72
N ALA A 92 -0.35 -8.90 -5.63
CA ALA A 92 1.04 -9.12 -6.03
C ALA A 92 1.60 -7.91 -6.79
N ALA A 93 0.84 -7.36 -7.74
CA ALA A 93 1.21 -6.16 -8.47
C ALA A 93 1.41 -4.96 -7.53
N ALA A 94 0.46 -4.73 -6.62
CA ALA A 94 0.54 -3.60 -5.67
C ALA A 94 1.77 -3.65 -4.75
N VAL A 95 2.19 -4.85 -4.30
CA VAL A 95 3.41 -4.97 -3.46
C VAL A 95 4.70 -5.03 -4.27
N ALA A 96 4.64 -5.32 -5.58
CA ALA A 96 5.80 -5.30 -6.46
C ALA A 96 6.33 -3.87 -6.68
N GLU A 97 5.43 -2.88 -6.64
CA GLU A 97 5.75 -1.44 -6.71
C GLU A 97 6.55 -0.91 -5.52
N VAL A 98 6.69 -1.70 -4.45
CA VAL A 98 7.56 -1.34 -3.32
C VAL A 98 9.02 -1.44 -3.76
N ASP A 99 9.81 -0.40 -3.53
CA ASP A 99 11.25 -0.43 -3.80
C ASP A 99 11.95 -1.38 -2.79
N PRO A 100 12.82 -2.30 -3.24
CA PRO A 100 13.62 -3.12 -2.32
C PRO A 100 14.44 -2.31 -1.32
N GLN A 101 14.92 -1.12 -1.71
CA GLN A 101 15.65 -0.22 -0.84
C GLN A 101 14.75 0.39 0.24
N ASP A 102 13.53 0.81 -0.11
CA ASP A 102 12.57 1.33 0.88
C ASP A 102 12.22 0.29 1.95
N GLU A 103 12.15 -0.98 1.56
CA GLU A 103 11.94 -2.11 2.46
C GLU A 103 13.16 -2.30 3.38
N TRP A 104 14.37 -2.26 2.83
CA TRP A 104 15.61 -2.34 3.60
C TRP A 104 15.74 -1.19 4.62
N ASP A 105 15.57 0.05 4.17
CA ASP A 105 15.61 1.25 5.01
C ASP A 105 14.55 1.22 6.12
N SER A 106 13.36 0.68 5.81
CA SER A 106 12.29 0.53 6.80
C SER A 106 12.65 -0.49 7.88
N ALA A 107 13.30 -1.60 7.51
CA ALA A 107 13.80 -2.58 8.46
C ALA A 107 14.84 -1.96 9.40
N ARG A 108 15.80 -1.20 8.83
CA ARG A 108 16.83 -0.51 9.58
C ARG A 108 16.25 0.48 10.60
N ARG A 109 15.34 1.37 10.17
CA ARG A 109 14.64 2.31 11.05
C ARG A 109 13.84 1.62 12.16
N LEU A 110 13.31 0.41 11.92
CA LEU A 110 12.60 -0.35 12.95
C LEU A 110 13.56 -0.91 14.00
N VAL A 111 14.71 -1.43 13.57
CA VAL A 111 15.75 -1.95 14.45
C VAL A 111 16.36 -0.82 15.26
N GLU A 112 16.80 0.27 14.63
CA GLU A 112 17.38 1.45 15.30
C GLU A 112 16.47 1.99 16.39
N ARG A 113 15.16 2.13 16.12
CA ARG A 113 14.19 2.58 17.13
C ARG A 113 14.05 1.62 18.30
N LYS A 114 14.21 0.31 18.09
CA LYS A 114 14.04 -0.69 19.17
C LYS A 114 15.35 -0.99 19.90
N LEU A 115 16.49 -0.71 19.28
CA LEU A 115 17.82 -1.02 19.80
C LEU A 115 18.05 -0.50 21.24
N PRO A 116 17.62 0.73 21.61
CA PRO A 116 17.74 1.21 22.99
C PRO A 116 17.03 0.33 24.04
N SER A 117 15.91 -0.29 23.69
CA SER A 117 15.17 -1.19 24.59
C SER A 117 15.84 -2.55 24.80
N MET A 118 16.88 -2.85 24.00
CA MET A 118 17.63 -4.11 24.07
C MET A 118 18.95 -3.96 24.85
N ARG A 119 19.22 -2.77 25.42
CA ARG A 119 20.51 -2.49 26.09
C ARG A 119 20.84 -3.43 27.25
N ARG A 120 19.84 -3.86 28.01
CA ARG A 120 20.00 -4.72 29.20
C ARG A 120 20.03 -6.21 28.89
N LEU A 121 19.93 -6.58 27.62
CA LEU A 121 19.87 -7.97 27.19
C LEU A 121 21.23 -8.40 26.63
N ASP A 122 21.55 -9.68 26.80
CA ASP A 122 22.67 -10.28 26.07
C ASP A 122 22.41 -10.23 24.56
N ARG A 123 23.51 -10.25 23.80
CA ARG A 123 23.49 -10.11 22.35
C ARG A 123 22.61 -11.16 21.66
N VAL A 124 22.67 -12.42 22.09
CA VAL A 124 21.90 -13.51 21.49
C VAL A 124 20.40 -13.31 21.71
N THR A 125 20.01 -12.88 22.92
CA THR A 125 18.61 -12.56 23.23
C THR A 125 18.12 -11.34 22.47
N ALA A 126 18.93 -10.28 22.37
CA ALA A 126 18.60 -9.07 21.61
C ALA A 126 18.38 -9.41 20.13
N GLU A 127 19.31 -10.15 19.52
CA GLU A 127 19.24 -10.59 18.12
C GLU A 127 17.95 -11.39 17.85
N ARG A 128 17.67 -12.42 18.67
CA ARG A 128 16.45 -13.23 18.54
C ARG A 128 15.17 -12.39 18.62
N ARG A 129 15.11 -11.41 19.54
CA ARG A 129 13.93 -10.55 19.72
C ARG A 129 13.72 -9.61 18.53
N LEU A 130 14.81 -9.02 18.02
CA LEU A 130 14.76 -8.10 16.87
C LEU A 130 14.40 -8.84 15.58
N ILE A 131 15.01 -10.01 15.32
CA ILE A 131 14.65 -10.86 14.17
C ILE A 131 13.18 -11.29 14.27
N GLY A 132 12.73 -11.73 15.45
CA GLY A 132 11.34 -12.09 15.67
C GLY A 132 10.35 -10.94 15.43
N MET A 133 10.73 -9.71 15.78
CA MET A 133 9.93 -8.52 15.49
C MET A 133 9.80 -8.27 13.98
N LEU A 134 10.92 -8.33 13.24
CA LEU A 134 10.93 -8.15 11.79
C LEU A 134 10.17 -9.27 11.08
N ALA A 135 10.28 -10.52 11.54
CA ALA A 135 9.53 -11.64 11.00
C ALA A 135 8.02 -11.43 11.10
N ARG A 136 7.52 -10.92 12.24
CA ARG A 136 6.08 -10.57 12.41
C ARG A 136 5.63 -9.43 11.51
N LYS A 137 6.56 -8.57 11.05
CA LYS A 137 6.31 -7.52 10.07
C LYS A 137 6.47 -8.00 8.62
N GLY A 138 6.82 -9.27 8.42
CA GLY A 138 6.89 -9.92 7.11
C GLY A 138 8.25 -9.85 6.43
N TYR A 139 9.29 -9.36 7.08
CA TYR A 139 10.63 -9.29 6.49
C TYR A 139 11.22 -10.69 6.32
N GLY A 140 11.92 -10.91 5.20
CA GLY A 140 12.63 -12.16 4.94
C GLY A 140 13.76 -12.39 5.94
N GLY A 141 13.99 -13.65 6.32
CA GLY A 141 14.97 -14.01 7.36
C GLY A 141 16.39 -13.53 7.06
N GLY A 142 16.82 -13.58 5.80
CA GLY A 142 18.14 -13.09 5.38
C GLY A 142 18.33 -11.59 5.62
N LEU A 143 17.38 -10.77 5.16
CA LEU A 143 17.41 -9.31 5.37
C LEU A 143 17.32 -8.97 6.86
N ALA A 144 16.38 -9.60 7.57
CA ALA A 144 16.20 -9.37 9.01
C ALA A 144 17.48 -9.71 9.80
N GLY A 145 18.10 -10.86 9.53
CA GLY A 145 19.33 -11.26 10.20
C GLY A 145 20.53 -10.39 9.82
N TYR A 146 20.60 -9.87 8.60
CA TYR A 146 21.65 -8.93 8.20
C TYR A 146 21.54 -7.60 8.96
N VAL A 147 20.38 -6.93 8.86
CA VAL A 147 20.15 -5.61 9.46
C VAL A 147 20.30 -5.64 10.99
N VAL A 148 19.85 -6.72 11.64
CA VAL A 148 19.97 -6.86 13.10
C VAL A 148 21.42 -7.05 13.53
N ARG A 149 22.20 -7.88 12.83
CA ARG A 149 23.60 -8.08 13.16
C ARG A 149 24.41 -6.81 12.96
N GLU A 150 24.23 -6.13 11.81
CA GLU A 150 24.86 -4.83 11.53
C GLU A 150 24.58 -3.81 12.64
N ALA A 151 23.33 -3.71 13.10
CA ALA A 151 22.95 -2.78 14.16
C ALA A 151 23.52 -3.15 15.54
N LEU A 152 23.67 -4.44 15.85
CA LEU A 152 24.26 -4.90 17.10
C LEU A 152 25.79 -4.76 17.09
N ASP A 153 26.44 -4.99 15.95
CA ASP A 153 27.88 -4.78 15.78
C ASP A 153 28.24 -3.30 15.99
N GLY A 154 27.52 -2.38 15.34
CA GLY A 154 27.75 -0.94 15.53
C GLY A 154 27.49 -0.47 16.98
N ARG A 155 26.55 -1.10 17.69
CA ARG A 155 26.32 -0.82 19.11
C ARG A 155 27.50 -1.25 19.97
N ASP A 156 28.04 -2.44 19.73
CA ASP A 156 29.16 -2.98 20.52
C ASP A 156 30.41 -2.10 20.30
N ASP A 157 30.63 -1.60 19.07
CA ASP A 157 31.72 -0.64 18.76
C ASP A 157 31.56 0.69 19.50
N ASP A 158 30.34 1.25 19.56
CA ASP A 158 30.04 2.47 20.33
C ASP A 158 30.28 2.29 21.84
N GLU A 159 29.87 1.15 22.42
CA GLU A 159 30.09 0.84 23.83
C GLU A 159 31.59 0.68 24.16
N LEU A 160 32.40 0.20 23.21
CA LEU A 160 33.86 0.12 23.34
C LEU A 160 34.53 1.49 23.21
N SER A 161 33.96 2.42 22.44
CA SER A 161 34.47 3.78 22.24
C SER A 161 34.14 4.73 23.41
N ASP A 162 32.98 4.58 24.04
CA ASP A 162 32.51 5.42 25.17
C ASP A 162 32.97 4.89 26.56
N GLY A 163 33.70 3.76 26.60
CA GLY A 163 34.33 3.27 27.81
C GLY A 163 35.46 4.19 28.30
N PRO A 164 35.68 4.35 29.62
CA PRO A 164 36.80 5.15 30.10
C PRO A 164 38.11 4.57 29.57
N ALA A 165 38.91 5.39 28.87
CA ALA A 165 40.22 5.00 28.39
C ALA A 165 41.12 4.56 29.57
N GLY A 166 41.37 3.25 29.67
CA GLY A 166 42.25 2.60 30.65
C GLY A 166 41.47 1.75 31.66
N THR A 167 41.75 0.47 31.87
CA THR A 167 43.04 -0.21 31.88
C THR A 167 42.93 -1.66 31.43
N ALA A 168 43.90 -2.12 30.63
CA ALA A 168 44.14 -3.53 30.39
C ALA A 168 44.39 -4.28 31.72
N ALA A 169 43.60 -5.32 31.98
CA ALA A 169 43.97 -6.41 32.87
C ALA A 169 43.37 -7.73 32.36
N SER A 170 44.28 -8.69 32.23
CA SER A 170 44.15 -10.01 31.67
C SER A 170 43.41 -11.00 32.58
N ALA A 171 42.79 -12.00 31.94
CA ALA A 171 42.61 -13.41 32.34
C ALA A 171 41.31 -13.87 33.07
N PRO A 172 40.92 -15.15 32.88
CA PRO A 172 39.52 -15.59 32.77
C PRO A 172 39.02 -16.47 33.94
N ALA A 173 37.70 -16.63 34.06
CA ALA A 173 37.10 -17.68 34.88
C ALA A 173 35.87 -18.29 34.20
N GLY A 174 35.84 -19.62 34.19
CA GLY A 174 34.92 -20.49 33.45
C GLY A 174 33.51 -20.66 34.05
N PRO A 175 32.81 -21.76 33.69
CA PRO A 175 31.38 -21.75 33.45
C PRO A 175 30.55 -22.02 34.73
N GLY A 176 29.51 -21.21 34.92
CA GLY A 176 28.55 -21.35 36.02
C GLY A 176 27.12 -21.36 35.50
N ASP A 177 26.60 -22.57 35.40
CA ASP A 177 25.21 -23.02 35.51
C ASP A 177 24.04 -22.21 34.92
N ARG A 178 23.29 -22.93 34.07
CA ARG A 178 21.97 -22.58 33.55
C ARG A 178 20.95 -23.06 34.56
N SER A 179 20.16 -22.17 35.15
CA SER A 179 18.78 -22.42 35.55
C SER A 179 18.23 -21.16 36.21
N GLU A 180 17.35 -20.42 35.53
CA GLU A 180 16.11 -19.97 36.15
C GLU A 180 15.13 -19.48 35.08
N PHE A 181 13.98 -20.16 35.09
CA PHE A 181 12.76 -19.83 34.41
C PHE A 181 12.37 -18.37 34.67
N ILE A 182 12.06 -17.60 33.62
CA ILE A 182 11.15 -16.45 33.75
C ILE A 182 10.07 -16.58 32.69
N GLU A 183 8.85 -16.69 33.21
CA GLU A 183 7.57 -16.79 32.53
C GLU A 183 7.35 -15.74 31.44
N ALA A 184 6.60 -16.17 30.44
CA ALA A 184 6.03 -15.33 29.40
C ALA A 184 5.03 -14.33 30.00
N SER A 185 5.42 -13.06 30.08
CA SER A 185 4.47 -11.94 30.11
C SER A 185 4.29 -11.45 28.67
N SER A 186 3.14 -11.80 28.10
CA SER A 186 2.60 -11.19 26.90
C SER A 186 1.82 -9.96 27.31
N ASP A 187 2.39 -8.78 27.15
CA ASP A 187 1.62 -7.54 27.12
C ASP A 187 1.89 -6.79 25.80
N PRO A 188 0.83 -6.45 25.03
CA PRO A 188 0.97 -5.65 23.84
C PRO A 188 1.24 -4.19 24.21
N ASP A 189 2.23 -3.58 23.55
CA ASP A 189 2.64 -2.18 23.73
C ASP A 189 1.53 -1.24 23.20
N PRO A 190 0.87 -0.44 24.06
CA PRO A 190 -0.34 0.32 23.72
C PRO A 190 -0.09 1.65 23.00
N ASP A 191 1.15 2.02 22.68
CA ASP A 191 1.50 3.38 22.23
C ASP A 191 1.68 3.55 20.70
N LEU A 192 0.93 2.79 19.89
CA LEU A 192 0.87 2.99 18.44
C LEU A 192 -0.35 3.83 18.03
N ALA A 193 -0.45 5.06 18.53
CA ALA A 193 -1.50 6.01 18.16
C ALA A 193 -1.03 7.05 17.13
N ALA A 194 -1.61 6.93 15.93
CA ALA A 194 -1.90 7.90 14.87
C ALA A 194 -0.77 8.61 14.07
N PRO A 195 -0.79 8.53 12.72
CA PRO A 195 0.04 9.36 11.84
C PRO A 195 -0.58 10.74 11.55
N VAL A 196 0.30 11.73 11.34
CA VAL A 196 0.01 13.12 10.98
C VAL A 196 -0.72 13.22 9.63
N PRO A 197 -1.76 14.06 9.47
CA PRO A 197 -2.50 14.17 8.22
C PRO A 197 -1.68 14.93 7.18
N TRP A 198 -1.48 14.35 6.00
CA TRP A 198 -0.92 15.06 4.85
C TRP A 198 -2.04 15.38 3.85
N SER A 199 -2.08 16.64 3.41
CA SER A 199 -3.19 17.26 2.70
C SER A 199 -3.48 16.65 1.32
N ARG A 200 -4.79 16.55 1.01
CA ARG A 200 -5.38 16.09 -0.26
C ARG A 200 -4.76 16.72 -1.52
N GLU A 201 -4.17 17.90 -1.41
CA GLU A 201 -3.55 18.64 -2.51
C GLU A 201 -2.32 17.95 -3.09
N ARG A 202 -1.53 17.23 -2.28
CA ARG A 202 -0.31 16.55 -2.75
C ARG A 202 -0.61 15.23 -3.48
N SER A 203 -1.73 14.58 -3.16
CA SER A 203 -2.20 13.37 -3.84
C SER A 203 -2.76 13.67 -5.24
N ALA A 204 -3.48 14.78 -5.39
CA ALA A 204 -3.98 15.23 -6.69
C ALA A 204 -2.84 15.61 -7.65
N ALA A 205 -1.79 16.26 -7.13
CA ALA A 205 -0.62 16.64 -7.91
C ALA A 205 0.17 15.44 -8.47
N ARG A 206 0.24 14.32 -7.73
CA ARG A 206 0.94 13.10 -8.17
C ARG A 206 0.11 12.22 -9.09
N ALA A 207 -1.22 12.18 -8.91
CA ALA A 207 -2.14 11.56 -9.86
C ALA A 207 -2.11 12.28 -11.22
N ALA A 208 -2.08 13.62 -11.22
CA ALA A 208 -1.94 14.42 -12.43
C ALA A 208 -0.58 14.23 -13.14
N ALA A 209 0.50 13.98 -12.38
CA ALA A 209 1.80 13.66 -12.96
C ALA A 209 1.82 12.29 -13.66
N ARG A 210 1.12 11.28 -13.11
CA ARG A 210 0.98 9.94 -13.72
C ARG A 210 0.12 9.96 -14.98
N ALA A 211 -0.96 10.75 -15.01
CA ALA A 211 -1.78 10.93 -16.20
C ALA A 211 -1.02 11.60 -17.37
N ARG A 212 -0.06 12.49 -17.08
CA ARG A 212 0.80 13.13 -18.10
C ARG A 212 1.87 12.18 -18.66
N ALA A 213 2.38 11.28 -17.84
CA ALA A 213 3.34 10.26 -18.29
C ALA A 213 2.69 9.18 -19.18
N ALA A 214 1.39 8.92 -19.01
CA ALA A 214 0.64 7.95 -19.80
C ALA A 214 0.14 8.48 -21.16
N GLY A 215 0.24 9.79 -21.43
CA GLY A 215 -0.22 10.42 -22.68
C GLY A 215 0.89 10.71 -23.70
N GLY A 216 2.08 10.14 -23.53
CA GLY A 216 3.29 10.49 -24.29
C GLY A 216 3.63 9.57 -25.47
N GLU A 217 2.86 8.51 -25.74
CA GLU A 217 3.26 7.49 -26.71
C GLU A 217 2.15 7.15 -27.71
N GLU A 218 1.74 8.13 -28.51
CA GLU A 218 0.95 7.86 -29.73
C GLU A 218 1.14 8.98 -30.76
N ALA A 219 2.32 9.04 -31.38
CA ALA A 219 2.54 9.74 -32.65
C ALA A 219 3.88 9.29 -33.28
N ASP A 220 3.85 8.25 -34.11
CA ASP A 220 4.58 8.29 -35.38
C ASP A 220 3.92 7.38 -36.43
N MET A 221 3.79 7.93 -37.63
CA MET A 221 3.11 7.39 -38.80
C MET A 221 4.11 6.80 -39.79
N GLY A 222 3.74 5.77 -40.56
CA GLY A 222 4.46 5.45 -41.79
C GLY A 222 3.91 4.30 -42.64
N GLY A 223 3.25 4.67 -43.76
CA GLY A 223 3.08 3.86 -44.98
C GLY A 223 1.80 3.02 -45.07
N GLU A 224 1.01 2.97 -46.14
CA GLU A 224 1.15 3.41 -47.53
C GLU A 224 -0.24 3.67 -48.16
N VAL A 225 -0.23 4.41 -49.26
CA VAL A 225 -1.35 4.92 -50.06
C VAL A 225 -1.84 3.91 -51.11
N GLY A 226 -3.15 3.94 -51.39
CA GLY A 226 -3.76 3.27 -52.55
C GLY A 226 -5.16 3.84 -52.87
N GLU A 227 -5.28 4.46 -54.03
CA GLU A 227 -6.33 5.34 -54.53
C GLU A 227 -7.73 4.72 -54.72
N GLY A 228 -8.79 5.55 -54.73
CA GLY A 228 -10.11 5.12 -55.22
C GLY A 228 -11.29 6.08 -55.05
N LEU A 229 -11.29 7.18 -55.81
CA LEU A 229 -12.43 7.90 -56.42
C LEU A 229 -13.81 8.05 -55.71
N ALA A 230 -14.27 9.32 -55.70
CA ALA A 230 -15.62 9.80 -56.12
C ALA A 230 -16.56 10.50 -55.09
N ARG A 231 -16.38 11.82 -55.04
CA ARG A 231 -17.35 12.96 -55.15
C ARG A 231 -18.55 13.18 -54.19
N PRO A 232 -18.96 14.47 -54.01
CA PRO A 232 -19.79 14.94 -52.89
C PRO A 232 -21.24 15.32 -53.26
N ILE A 233 -22.15 15.20 -52.30
CA ILE A 233 -23.53 15.75 -52.31
C ILE A 233 -23.91 15.92 -50.83
N GLY A 234 -24.45 17.01 -50.29
CA GLY A 234 -24.84 18.34 -50.74
C GLY A 234 -25.16 19.13 -49.45
N ARG A 235 -25.07 20.47 -49.52
CA ARG A 235 -25.34 21.36 -48.38
C ARG A 235 -26.78 21.21 -47.89
N LEU A 236 -26.98 21.00 -46.58
CA LEU A 236 -28.25 21.31 -45.95
C LEU A 236 -28.23 22.71 -45.33
N ARG A 237 -29.30 23.43 -45.66
CA ARG A 237 -29.65 24.82 -45.41
C ARG A 237 -30.13 25.01 -43.96
N PRO A 238 -29.66 26.01 -43.22
CA PRO A 238 -30.26 26.37 -41.93
C PRO A 238 -31.60 27.11 -42.11
N PRO A 239 -32.56 26.96 -41.16
CA PRO A 239 -33.88 27.58 -41.24
C PRO A 239 -33.85 29.10 -40.94
N PRO A 240 -34.81 29.89 -41.47
CA PRO A 240 -34.80 31.35 -41.46
C PRO A 240 -35.45 31.95 -40.19
N GLY A 241 -34.93 33.10 -39.73
CA GLY A 241 -35.70 33.99 -38.86
C GLY A 241 -34.92 34.81 -37.83
N SER A 242 -34.11 35.79 -38.25
CA SER A 242 -34.00 37.11 -37.59
C SER A 242 -33.35 38.08 -38.58
N VAL A 243 -34.07 39.13 -38.96
CA VAL A 243 -33.59 40.24 -39.79
C VAL A 243 -32.71 41.19 -38.94
N PRO A 244 -31.82 41.98 -39.59
CA PRO A 244 -30.72 42.71 -38.97
C PRO A 244 -31.13 44.09 -38.48
N VAL A 245 -30.34 44.68 -37.58
CA VAL A 245 -30.41 46.10 -37.20
C VAL A 245 -28.99 46.59 -36.91
N ASP A 246 -28.52 47.53 -37.75
CA ASP A 246 -27.65 48.72 -37.53
C ASP A 246 -26.35 48.57 -36.69
N ASP A 247 -25.22 49.24 -36.94
CA ASP A 247 -24.78 50.26 -37.89
C ASP A 247 -23.23 50.37 -37.74
N LEU A 248 -22.50 50.43 -38.87
CA LEU A 248 -21.26 51.19 -39.19
C LEU A 248 -20.02 51.22 -38.22
N PRO A 249 -18.80 51.58 -38.68
CA PRO A 249 -18.40 52.11 -40.00
C PRO A 249 -17.64 51.15 -40.93
#